data_AF-A0A1F9TC49-F1
#
_entry.id   AF-A0A1F9TC49-F1
#
_cell.length_a   1.000
_cell.length_b   1.000
_cell.length_c   1.000
_cell.angle_alpha   90.00
_cell.angle_beta   90.00
_cell.angle_gamma   90.00
#
_symmetry.space_group_name_H-M   'P 1'
#
loop_
_entity.id
_entity.type
_entity.pdbx_description
1 polymer ?
#
loop_
_entity_poly.entity_id
_entity_poly.type
_entity_poly.pdbx_seq_one_letter_code
_entity_poly.pdbx_strand_id
1 'polypeptide(L)'
;MQSEPVKRHCKSELFNILSWGGGKRYYREEELHSNILAWLFHPKESHGLGAKAAHAFFSRINPEISLGSDYRVTREASKTNSGRYRKADIIIESDHEYIAIENKWKARLSHGQMSDTYERFRATAEKKGKRFVYIVLAKSSQINIDEKTPHLLTNYSVICDVIRELLPFGTESPAMLLKEYAILLSEKASNLKTCRAD
;
A
#
# COMPACT_ATOMS: atom_id res chain seq x y z
N MET A 1 -29.09 -1.02 38.14
CA MET A 1 -27.64 -0.91 37.85
C MET A 1 -27.47 -0.82 36.35
N GLN A 2 -27.15 0.37 35.84
CA GLN A 2 -26.78 0.56 34.43
C GLN A 2 -25.30 0.18 34.30
N SER A 3 -24.99 -0.83 33.49
CA SER A 3 -23.61 -1.20 33.18
C SER A 3 -22.99 -0.16 32.25
N GLU A 4 -21.94 0.51 32.70
CA GLU A 4 -21.17 1.42 31.85
C GLU A 4 -20.55 0.68 30.66
N PRO A 5 -20.46 1.31 29.48
CA PRO A 5 -19.77 0.73 28.34
C PRO A 5 -18.26 0.72 28.63
N VAL A 6 -17.70 -0.48 28.75
CA VAL A 6 -16.25 -0.72 28.82
C VAL A 6 -15.62 -0.09 27.56
N LYS A 7 -14.98 1.06 27.72
CA LYS A 7 -14.10 1.64 26.70
C LYS A 7 -12.91 0.72 26.53
N ARG A 8 -13.04 -0.30 25.67
CA ARG A 8 -11.91 -1.11 25.23
C ARG A 8 -10.95 -0.17 24.49
N HIS A 9 -9.88 0.21 25.17
CA HIS A 9 -8.69 0.78 24.54
C HIS A 9 -8.05 -0.33 23.69
N CYS A 10 -8.59 -0.54 22.49
CA CYS A 10 -7.93 -1.35 21.48
C CYS A 10 -6.78 -0.52 20.91
N LYS A 11 -5.68 -0.42 21.67
CA LYS A 11 -4.37 -0.27 21.04
C LYS A 11 -4.08 -1.64 20.43
N SER A 12 -4.59 -1.88 19.21
CA SER A 12 -4.44 -3.17 18.54
C SER A 12 -2.96 -3.52 18.43
N GLU A 13 -2.62 -4.80 18.62
CA GLU A 13 -1.27 -5.34 18.43
C GLU A 13 -0.69 -4.98 17.06
N LEU A 14 -1.56 -4.69 16.08
CA LEU A 14 -1.28 -4.06 14.79
C LEU A 14 -0.34 -2.85 14.91
N PHE A 15 -0.54 -1.96 15.88
CA PHE A 15 0.31 -0.78 16.08
C PHE A 15 1.66 -1.10 16.75
N ASN A 16 1.76 -2.19 17.50
CA ASN A 16 3.00 -2.60 18.15
C ASN A 16 3.91 -3.39 17.20
N ILE A 17 3.33 -4.23 16.33
CA ILE A 17 4.09 -5.00 15.31
C ILE A 17 4.61 -4.06 14.20
N LEU A 18 3.86 -3.00 13.86
CA LEU A 18 4.14 -2.17 12.68
C LEU A 18 4.78 -0.80 12.99
N SER A 19 5.06 -0.49 14.26
CA SER A 19 5.69 0.78 14.67
C SER A 19 7.21 0.75 14.54
N TRP A 20 7.71 0.71 13.30
CA TRP A 20 9.01 1.29 13.00
C TRP A 20 8.81 2.77 12.66
N GLY A 21 9.41 3.68 13.45
CA GLY A 21 9.53 5.11 13.13
C GLY A 21 8.77 6.07 14.03
N GLY A 22 9.50 6.75 14.92
CA GLY A 22 9.02 7.85 15.77
C GLY A 22 8.77 9.17 15.03
N GLY A 23 7.94 9.17 13.98
CA GLY A 23 7.59 10.37 13.20
C GLY A 23 6.26 11.02 13.59
N LYS A 24 6.02 12.29 13.21
CA LYS A 24 4.75 13.04 13.41
C LYS A 24 3.55 12.29 12.81
N ARG A 25 2.36 12.43 13.43
CA ARG A 25 1.10 11.68 13.16
C ARG A 25 0.66 11.57 11.68
N TYR A 26 1.03 12.52 10.82
CA TYR A 26 0.73 12.50 9.38
C TYR A 26 1.57 11.49 8.60
N TYR A 27 2.89 11.50 8.83
CA TYR A 27 3.81 10.52 8.26
C TYR A 27 3.44 9.09 8.68
N ARG A 28 2.91 8.93 9.90
CA ARG A 28 2.56 7.62 10.44
C ARG A 28 1.50 6.86 9.66
N GLU A 29 0.51 7.50 9.03
CA GLU A 29 -0.55 6.74 8.35
C GLU A 29 -0.10 6.23 6.98
N GLU A 30 0.43 7.07 6.09
CA GLU A 30 0.97 6.62 4.80
C GLU A 30 2.12 5.62 5.00
N GLU A 31 3.00 5.87 5.98
CA GLU A 31 4.04 4.93 6.36
C GLU A 31 3.47 3.63 6.91
N LEU A 32 2.47 3.65 7.80
CA LEU A 32 1.81 2.44 8.28
C LEU A 32 1.19 1.64 7.14
N HIS A 33 0.44 2.30 6.26
CA HIS A 33 -0.20 1.64 5.13
C HIS A 33 0.85 1.01 4.19
N SER A 34 1.93 1.73 3.90
CA SER A 34 3.02 1.18 3.09
C SER A 34 3.76 0.03 3.78
N ASN A 35 3.84 0.00 5.12
CA ASN A 35 4.39 -1.12 5.89
C ASN A 35 3.51 -2.35 5.73
N ILE A 36 2.20 -2.18 5.91
CA ILE A 36 1.23 -3.26 5.79
C ILE A 36 1.22 -3.82 4.37
N LEU A 37 1.23 -2.96 3.35
CA LEU A 37 1.24 -3.38 1.96
C LEU A 37 2.53 -4.09 1.58
N ALA A 38 3.68 -3.58 2.02
CA ALA A 38 4.96 -4.24 1.77
C ALA A 38 5.00 -5.62 2.42
N TRP A 39 4.53 -5.74 3.68
CA TRP A 39 4.39 -7.01 4.36
C TRP A 39 3.43 -7.95 3.62
N LEU A 40 2.23 -7.47 3.26
CA LEU A 40 1.19 -8.25 2.57
C LEU A 40 1.64 -8.76 1.20
N PHE A 41 2.41 -7.96 0.45
CA PHE A 41 2.87 -8.33 -0.88
C PHE A 41 4.12 -9.21 -0.88
N HIS A 42 4.82 -9.34 0.23
CA HIS A 42 6.10 -10.04 0.25
C HIS A 42 5.90 -11.56 0.41
N PRO A 43 6.34 -12.39 -0.55
CA PRO A 43 5.92 -13.80 -0.61
C PRO A 43 6.52 -14.68 0.50
N LYS A 44 7.57 -14.18 1.18
CA LYS A 44 8.29 -14.88 2.26
C LYS A 44 8.01 -14.30 3.66
N GLU A 45 7.04 -13.39 3.78
CA GLU A 45 6.64 -12.83 5.07
C GLU A 45 5.72 -13.75 5.88
N SER A 46 5.56 -13.44 7.16
CA SER A 46 4.88 -14.27 8.15
C SER A 46 3.34 -14.34 8.03
N HIS A 47 2.73 -13.68 7.04
CA HIS A 47 1.28 -13.69 6.85
C HIS A 47 0.72 -15.01 6.29
N GLY A 48 1.56 -15.92 5.80
CA GLY A 48 1.14 -17.25 5.33
C GLY A 48 0.37 -17.29 4.00
N LEU A 49 0.31 -16.17 3.27
CA LEU A 49 -0.38 -16.10 1.96
C LEU A 49 0.57 -16.38 0.78
N GLY A 50 1.88 -16.47 1.01
CA GLY A 50 2.85 -16.57 -0.06
C GLY A 50 2.70 -15.42 -1.06
N ALA A 51 2.85 -15.70 -2.36
CA ALA A 51 2.66 -14.72 -3.43
C ALA A 51 1.19 -14.38 -3.74
N LYS A 52 0.21 -15.07 -3.13
CA LYS A 52 -1.21 -15.00 -3.53
C LYS A 52 -1.77 -13.58 -3.45
N ALA A 53 -1.43 -12.84 -2.40
CA ALA A 53 -1.95 -11.47 -2.21
C ALA A 53 -1.44 -10.51 -3.29
N ALA A 54 -0.14 -10.56 -3.60
CA ALA A 54 0.42 -9.75 -4.68
C ALA A 54 -0.17 -10.16 -6.03
N HIS A 55 -0.19 -11.46 -6.35
CA HIS A 55 -0.74 -11.95 -7.62
C HIS A 55 -2.22 -11.56 -7.81
N ALA A 56 -3.04 -11.72 -6.78
CA ALA A 56 -4.46 -11.35 -6.81
C ALA A 56 -4.69 -9.84 -6.88
N PHE A 57 -3.74 -9.02 -6.39
CA PHE A 57 -3.79 -7.57 -6.55
C PHE A 57 -3.37 -7.15 -7.96
N PHE A 58 -2.22 -7.64 -8.44
CA PHE A 58 -1.68 -7.26 -9.74
C PHE A 58 -2.56 -7.73 -10.90
N SER A 59 -3.14 -8.92 -10.82
CA SER A 59 -4.07 -9.43 -11.84
C SER A 59 -5.33 -8.56 -12.01
N ARG A 60 -5.77 -7.88 -10.94
CA ARG A 60 -6.93 -6.99 -10.95
C ARG A 60 -6.64 -5.62 -11.53
N ILE A 61 -5.44 -5.10 -11.33
CA ILE A 61 -5.08 -3.75 -11.81
C ILE A 61 -4.51 -3.79 -13.23
N ASN A 62 -3.77 -4.83 -13.58
CA ASN A 62 -3.24 -5.07 -14.92
C ASN A 62 -2.80 -6.54 -15.06
N PRO A 63 -3.55 -7.38 -15.81
CA PRO A 63 -3.26 -8.80 -15.96
C PRO A 63 -1.94 -9.09 -16.68
N GLU A 64 -1.34 -8.10 -17.34
CA GLU A 64 -0.02 -8.28 -17.97
C GLU A 64 1.12 -8.30 -16.94
N ILE A 65 0.90 -7.81 -15.71
CA ILE A 65 1.92 -7.80 -14.65
C ILE A 65 2.15 -9.23 -14.17
N SER A 66 3.37 -9.75 -14.37
CA SER A 66 3.75 -11.09 -13.93
C SER A 66 4.96 -11.05 -13.01
N LEU A 67 4.74 -11.33 -11.73
CA LEU A 67 5.80 -11.32 -10.73
C LEU A 67 6.58 -12.64 -10.64
N GLY A 68 6.08 -13.73 -11.25
CA GLY A 68 6.59 -15.07 -10.97
C GLY A 68 6.44 -15.45 -9.49
N SER A 69 7.13 -16.51 -9.07
CA SER A 69 7.14 -16.99 -7.67
C SER A 69 8.23 -16.34 -6.82
N ASP A 70 9.32 -15.89 -7.44
CA ASP A 70 10.44 -15.23 -6.76
C ASP A 70 10.52 -13.76 -7.15
N TYR A 71 10.13 -12.92 -6.21
CA TYR A 71 10.29 -11.48 -6.28
C TYR A 71 10.57 -10.93 -4.89
N ARG A 72 11.14 -9.74 -4.85
CA ARG A 72 11.48 -9.03 -3.61
C ARG A 72 10.59 -7.81 -3.46
N VAL A 73 10.16 -7.54 -2.24
CA VAL A 73 9.44 -6.31 -1.88
C VAL A 73 10.32 -5.51 -0.94
N THR A 74 10.63 -4.28 -1.32
CA THR A 74 11.47 -3.39 -0.52
C THR A 74 10.68 -2.16 -0.12
N ARG A 75 10.73 -1.86 1.17
CA ARG A 75 10.32 -0.57 1.71
C ARG A 75 11.47 0.41 1.68
N GLU A 76 11.23 1.57 1.11
CA GLU A 76 12.25 2.62 1.08
C GLU A 76 11.87 3.77 2.02
N ALA A 77 11.72 3.45 3.31
CA ALA A 77 11.57 4.45 4.37
C ALA A 77 12.91 4.71 5.04
N SER A 78 13.73 5.63 4.50
CA SER A 78 14.64 6.40 5.36
C SER A 78 15.41 7.49 4.62
N LYS A 79 15.46 8.63 5.31
CA LYS A 79 16.28 9.80 5.06
C LYS A 79 17.70 9.40 4.69
N THR A 80 18.12 9.72 3.48
CA THR A 80 19.54 9.83 3.21
C THR A 80 20.06 11.09 3.88
N ASN A 81 21.23 11.02 4.52
CA ASN A 81 21.94 12.15 5.12
C ASN A 81 22.26 13.29 4.11
N SER A 82 21.96 13.09 2.83
CA SER A 82 22.15 14.02 1.71
C SER A 82 20.90 14.85 1.34
N GLY A 83 19.77 14.68 2.04
CA GLY A 83 18.63 15.61 1.95
C GLY A 83 17.88 15.71 0.61
N ARG A 84 18.13 14.83 -0.39
CA ARG A 84 17.52 14.99 -1.74
C ARG A 84 16.97 13.74 -2.42
N TYR A 85 17.00 12.57 -1.80
CA TYR A 85 16.50 11.37 -2.48
C TYR A 85 15.07 11.07 -2.03
N ARG A 86 14.08 11.51 -2.82
CA ARG A 86 12.73 10.93 -2.75
C ARG A 86 12.78 9.52 -3.30
N LYS A 87 12.16 8.59 -2.60
CA LYS A 87 12.10 7.17 -2.91
C LYS A 87 10.62 6.79 -3.02
N ALA A 88 10.28 5.79 -3.84
CA ALA A 88 8.91 5.27 -3.88
C ALA A 88 8.60 4.62 -2.53
N ASP A 89 7.33 4.62 -2.15
CA ASP A 89 6.95 4.04 -0.87
C ASP A 89 7.24 2.53 -0.80
N ILE A 90 7.02 1.83 -1.92
CA ILE A 90 7.27 0.39 -2.07
C ILE A 90 7.87 0.12 -3.47
N ILE A 91 8.91 -0.70 -3.52
CA ILE A 91 9.45 -1.28 -4.75
C ILE A 91 9.21 -2.78 -4.74
N ILE A 92 8.72 -3.32 -5.86
CA ILE A 92 8.62 -4.76 -6.10
C ILE A 92 9.48 -5.10 -7.31
N GLU A 93 10.37 -6.08 -7.16
CA GLU A 93 11.31 -6.48 -8.20
C GLU A 93 11.26 -8.00 -8.40
N SER A 94 10.83 -8.44 -9.58
CA SER A 94 10.94 -9.82 -10.08
C SER A 94 12.04 -9.90 -11.13
N ASP A 95 12.20 -11.04 -11.81
CA ASP A 95 13.14 -11.16 -12.93
C ASP A 95 12.77 -10.25 -14.11
N HIS A 96 11.48 -10.01 -14.34
CA HIS A 96 10.98 -9.27 -15.50
C HIS A 96 10.42 -7.90 -15.16
N GLU A 97 9.96 -7.68 -13.93
CA GLU A 97 9.27 -6.46 -13.52
C GLU A 97 10.09 -5.65 -12.52
N TYR A 98 10.05 -4.33 -12.70
CA TYR A 98 10.44 -3.35 -11.70
C TYR A 98 9.24 -2.45 -11.45
N ILE A 99 8.56 -2.67 -10.33
CA ILE A 99 7.32 -1.98 -9.99
C ILE A 99 7.61 -0.98 -8.88
N ALA A 100 7.26 0.28 -9.11
CA ALA A 100 7.29 1.31 -8.08
C ALA A 100 5.85 1.70 -7.71
N ILE A 101 5.52 1.59 -6.42
CA ILE A 101 4.21 1.94 -5.88
C ILE A 101 4.37 3.17 -4.99
N GLU A 102 3.64 4.22 -5.35
CA GLU A 102 3.49 5.44 -4.57
C GLU A 102 2.15 5.38 -3.81
N ASN A 103 2.21 5.41 -2.49
CA ASN A 103 1.04 5.33 -1.63
C ASN A 103 0.54 6.73 -1.26
N LYS A 104 -0.65 7.09 -1.74
CA LYS A 104 -1.31 8.38 -1.49
C LYS A 104 -2.60 8.17 -0.70
N TRP A 105 -2.44 7.94 0.61
CA TRP A 105 -3.55 7.77 1.53
C TRP A 105 -4.30 9.08 1.80
N LYS A 106 -3.59 10.22 1.89
CA LYS A 106 -4.20 11.52 2.24
C LYS A 106 -3.85 12.67 1.29
N ALA A 107 -2.77 12.56 0.52
CA ALA A 107 -2.22 13.70 -0.20
C ALA A 107 -2.72 13.86 -1.64
N ARG A 108 -2.87 15.12 -2.07
CA ARG A 108 -2.84 15.54 -3.48
C ARG A 108 -1.39 15.42 -3.98
N LEU A 109 -1.17 14.79 -5.13
CA LEU A 109 0.13 14.82 -5.81
C LEU A 109 0.33 16.22 -6.42
N SER A 110 1.49 16.84 -6.23
CA SER A 110 1.83 18.01 -7.03
C SER A 110 2.46 17.56 -8.35
N HIS A 111 2.04 18.17 -9.46
CA HIS A 111 2.30 17.69 -10.83
C HIS A 111 3.79 17.41 -11.13
N GLY A 112 4.73 18.23 -10.66
CA GLY A 112 6.16 18.03 -10.96
C GLY A 112 6.86 16.94 -10.15
N GLN A 113 6.26 16.41 -9.08
CA GLN A 113 6.93 15.42 -8.23
C GLN A 113 6.84 14.00 -8.78
N MET A 114 5.81 13.76 -9.60
CA MET A 114 5.50 12.45 -10.14
C MET A 114 6.40 12.12 -11.34
N SER A 115 6.60 13.07 -12.25
CA SER A 115 7.45 12.92 -13.43
C SER A 115 8.91 12.61 -13.06
N ASP A 116 9.50 13.36 -12.12
CA ASP A 116 10.89 13.16 -11.69
C ASP A 116 11.09 11.78 -11.04
N THR A 117 10.09 11.34 -10.29
CA THR A 117 10.09 10.04 -9.61
C THR A 117 9.97 8.90 -10.62
N TYR A 118 9.05 9.05 -11.58
CA TYR A 118 8.84 8.12 -12.68
C TYR A 118 10.11 7.92 -13.49
N GLU A 119 10.71 8.99 -14.02
CA GLU A 119 11.87 8.87 -14.92
C GLU A 119 13.08 8.22 -14.24
N ARG A 120 13.27 8.49 -12.94
CA ARG A 120 14.35 7.85 -12.18
C ARG A 120 14.16 6.35 -12.03
N PHE A 121 12.95 5.92 -11.69
CA PHE A 121 12.67 4.48 -11.53
C PHE A 121 12.64 3.77 -12.87
N ARG A 122 12.15 4.43 -13.92
CA ARG A 122 12.26 3.97 -15.30
C ARG A 122 13.70 3.72 -15.71
N ALA A 123 14.58 4.69 -15.50
CA ALA A 123 16.01 4.54 -15.79
C ALA A 123 16.67 3.41 -14.98
N THR A 124 16.19 3.16 -13.75
CA THR A 124 16.67 2.05 -12.93
C THR A 124 16.22 0.70 -13.47
N ALA A 125 14.96 0.59 -13.87
CA ALA A 125 14.39 -0.60 -14.51
C ALA A 125 15.10 -0.91 -15.84
N GLU A 126 15.32 0.10 -16.68
CA GLU A 126 16.02 -0.01 -17.96
C GLU A 126 17.44 -0.54 -17.79
N LYS A 127 18.22 0.03 -16.85
CA LYS A 127 19.56 -0.46 -16.51
C LYS A 127 19.57 -1.92 -16.04
N LYS A 128 18.47 -2.39 -15.48
CA LYS A 128 18.28 -3.77 -15.02
C LYS A 128 17.69 -4.68 -16.10
N GLY A 129 17.35 -4.16 -17.29
CA GLY A 129 16.68 -4.91 -18.34
C GLY A 129 15.26 -5.37 -17.97
N LYS A 130 14.56 -4.62 -17.12
CA LYS A 130 13.23 -4.97 -16.59
C LYS A 130 12.15 -4.04 -17.14
N ARG A 131 10.94 -4.56 -17.29
CA ARG A 131 9.76 -3.73 -17.58
C ARG A 131 9.46 -2.85 -16.38
N PHE A 132 9.30 -1.55 -16.63
CA PHE A 132 8.95 -0.59 -15.59
C PHE A 132 7.44 -0.45 -15.47
N VAL A 133 6.92 -0.55 -14.24
CA VAL A 133 5.52 -0.24 -13.93
C VAL A 133 5.47 0.76 -12.78
N TYR A 134 4.79 1.89 -13.02
CA TYR A 134 4.59 2.91 -12.01
C TYR A 134 3.12 2.90 -11.56
N ILE A 135 2.90 2.76 -10.26
CA ILE A 135 1.56 2.61 -9.68
C ILE A 135 1.33 3.71 -8.65
N VAL A 136 0.20 4.39 -8.78
CA VAL A 136 -0.32 5.31 -7.77
C VAL A 136 -1.45 4.60 -7.04
N LEU A 137 -1.24 4.29 -5.75
CA LEU A 137 -2.25 3.71 -4.88
C LEU A 137 -2.89 4.80 -4.04
N ALA A 138 -4.11 5.18 -4.41
CA ALA A 138 -4.85 6.26 -3.77
C ALA A 138 -5.88 5.73 -2.76
N LYS A 139 -6.27 6.53 -1.76
CA LYS A 139 -7.42 6.17 -0.91
C LYS A 139 -8.71 5.98 -1.70
N SER A 140 -8.95 6.82 -2.71
CA SER A 140 -10.09 6.73 -3.63
C SER A 140 -9.66 7.11 -5.04
N SER A 141 -10.47 6.77 -6.04
CA SER A 141 -10.19 7.09 -7.46
C SER A 141 -10.23 8.59 -7.79
N GLN A 142 -10.64 9.45 -6.86
CA GLN A 142 -10.73 10.90 -7.06
C GLN A 142 -9.51 11.60 -6.49
N ILE A 143 -8.38 11.51 -7.19
CA ILE A 143 -7.17 12.25 -6.85
C ILE A 143 -6.67 13.06 -8.04
N ASN A 144 -6.11 14.24 -7.76
CA ASN A 144 -5.41 15.03 -8.77
C ASN A 144 -4.03 14.38 -8.99
N ILE A 145 -3.85 13.79 -10.16
CA ILE A 145 -2.60 13.17 -10.62
C ILE A 145 -2.09 13.93 -11.85
N ASP A 146 -0.79 13.80 -12.11
CA ASP A 146 -0.24 14.24 -13.38
C ASP A 146 -0.64 13.23 -14.46
N GLU A 147 -1.50 13.65 -15.38
CA GLU A 147 -1.99 12.82 -16.49
C GLU A 147 -0.91 12.53 -17.53
N LYS A 148 0.20 13.28 -17.56
CA LYS A 148 1.26 13.12 -18.56
C LYS A 148 2.24 12.02 -18.22
N THR A 149 2.41 11.70 -16.94
CA THR A 149 3.32 10.66 -16.48
C THR A 149 2.65 9.29 -16.66
N PRO A 150 3.22 8.32 -17.40
CA PRO A 150 2.61 7.00 -17.54
C PRO A 150 2.49 6.27 -16.20
N HIS A 151 1.26 5.91 -15.79
CA HIS A 151 1.02 5.25 -14.51
C HIS A 151 -0.25 4.40 -14.53
N LEU A 152 -0.30 3.43 -13.62
CA LEU A 152 -1.54 2.76 -13.24
C LEU A 152 -2.10 3.43 -11.99
N LEU A 153 -3.34 3.91 -12.07
CA LEU A 153 -4.07 4.40 -10.92
C LEU A 153 -4.92 3.27 -10.34
N THR A 154 -4.78 3.02 -9.04
CA THR A 154 -5.63 2.09 -8.31
C THR A 154 -5.94 2.63 -6.92
N ASN A 155 -6.81 1.95 -6.17
CA ASN A 155 -7.20 2.38 -4.85
C ASN A 155 -7.34 1.21 -3.85
N TYR A 156 -7.52 1.56 -2.58
CA TYR A 156 -7.60 0.59 -1.49
C TYR A 156 -8.81 -0.35 -1.53
N SER A 157 -9.84 -0.10 -2.36
CA SER A 157 -10.93 -1.08 -2.53
C SER A 157 -10.41 -2.39 -3.11
N VAL A 158 -9.46 -2.33 -4.04
CA VAL A 158 -8.83 -3.52 -4.63
C VAL A 158 -8.08 -4.33 -3.56
N ILE A 159 -7.37 -3.65 -2.65
CA ILE A 159 -6.70 -4.29 -1.51
C ILE A 159 -7.71 -4.96 -0.58
N CYS A 160 -8.80 -4.28 -0.26
CA CYS A 160 -9.87 -4.85 0.57
C CYS A 160 -10.46 -6.12 -0.05
N ASP A 161 -10.70 -6.11 -1.37
CA ASP A 161 -11.29 -7.25 -2.06
C ASP A 161 -10.33 -8.44 -2.10
N VAL A 162 -9.03 -8.20 -2.35
CA VAL A 162 -7.97 -9.21 -2.25
C VAL A 162 -7.95 -9.83 -0.85
N ILE A 163 -7.95 -9.00 0.20
CA ILE A 163 -7.90 -9.48 1.59
C ILE A 163 -9.14 -10.33 1.91
N ARG A 164 -10.34 -9.89 1.52
CA ARG A 164 -11.59 -10.61 1.78
C ARG A 164 -11.65 -11.95 1.05
N GLU A 165 -11.15 -12.01 -0.17
CA GLU A 165 -11.07 -13.24 -0.96
C GLU A 165 -10.12 -14.25 -0.31
N LEU A 166 -8.92 -13.81 0.07
CA LEU A 166 -7.87 -14.71 0.56
C LEU A 166 -8.07 -15.15 2.01
N LEU A 167 -8.88 -14.43 2.79
CA LEU A 167 -9.13 -14.70 4.21
C LEU A 167 -10.61 -14.88 4.51
N PRO A 168 -11.22 -16.00 4.10
CA PRO A 168 -12.57 -16.33 4.51
C PRO A 168 -12.68 -16.35 6.05
N PHE A 169 -13.87 -16.07 6.58
CA PHE A 169 -14.12 -15.97 8.02
C PHE A 169 -13.64 -17.25 8.76
N GLY A 170 -12.86 -17.12 9.85
CA GLY A 170 -12.53 -18.27 10.74
C GLY A 170 -11.06 -18.56 11.12
N THR A 171 -10.03 -17.85 10.63
CA THR A 171 -8.61 -18.09 11.01
C THR A 171 -8.04 -16.97 11.89
N GLU A 172 -7.23 -17.32 12.90
CA GLU A 172 -7.14 -16.53 14.14
C GLU A 172 -5.92 -15.60 14.34
N SER A 173 -4.89 -15.55 13.49
CA SER A 173 -3.74 -14.65 13.77
C SER A 173 -3.45 -13.59 12.68
N PRO A 174 -2.67 -13.82 11.60
CA PRO A 174 -2.48 -12.80 10.55
C PRO A 174 -3.78 -12.42 9.84
N ALA A 175 -4.70 -13.38 9.76
CA ALA A 175 -5.99 -13.20 9.13
C ALA A 175 -6.89 -12.21 9.88
N MET A 176 -6.80 -12.17 11.21
CA MET A 176 -7.56 -11.23 12.04
C MET A 176 -7.01 -9.80 11.85
N LEU A 177 -5.68 -9.64 11.81
CA LEU A 177 -5.01 -8.36 11.55
C LEU A 177 -5.36 -7.79 10.17
N LEU A 178 -5.35 -8.63 9.13
CA LEU A 178 -5.74 -8.21 7.78
C LEU A 178 -7.24 -7.90 7.68
N LYS A 179 -8.09 -8.61 8.42
CA LYS A 179 -9.52 -8.29 8.54
C LYS A 179 -9.75 -6.94 9.23
N GLU A 180 -9.11 -6.69 10.36
CA GLU A 180 -9.15 -5.40 11.05
C GLU A 180 -8.68 -4.26 10.13
N TYR A 181 -7.62 -4.51 9.38
CA TYR A 181 -7.13 -3.55 8.40
C TYR A 181 -8.15 -3.29 7.29
N ALA A 182 -8.75 -4.32 6.70
CA ALA A 182 -9.80 -4.17 5.69
C ALA A 182 -11.03 -3.41 6.21
N ILE A 183 -11.42 -3.65 7.48
CA ILE A 183 -12.47 -2.89 8.15
C ILE A 183 -12.08 -1.41 8.27
N LEU A 184 -10.88 -1.11 8.77
CA LEU A 184 -10.36 0.25 8.90
C LEU A 184 -10.32 1.01 7.56
N LEU A 185 -9.94 0.31 6.48
CA LEU A 185 -9.97 0.86 5.13
C LEU A 185 -11.40 1.19 4.69
N SER A 186 -12.37 0.33 5.02
CA SER A 186 -13.78 0.50 4.63
C SER A 186 -14.54 1.57 5.43
N GLU A 187 -14.38 1.65 6.75
CA GLU A 187 -15.07 2.65 7.59
C GLU A 187 -14.63 4.08 7.23
N LYS A 188 -13.34 4.27 6.95
CA LYS A 188 -12.80 5.55 6.49
C LYS A 188 -13.23 5.92 5.07
N ALA A 189 -13.70 4.97 4.26
CA ALA A 189 -14.30 5.24 2.95
C ALA A 189 -15.79 5.64 3.09
N SER A 190 -16.53 5.02 4.03
CA SER A 190 -17.93 5.31 4.32
C SER A 190 -18.16 6.73 4.87
N ASN A 191 -17.29 7.20 5.75
CA ASN A 191 -17.38 8.53 6.37
C ASN A 191 -17.19 9.72 5.40
N LEU A 192 -16.94 9.47 4.11
CA LEU A 192 -16.94 10.48 3.05
C LEU A 192 -18.27 10.56 2.30
N LYS A 193 -19.13 9.52 2.36
CA LYS A 193 -20.47 9.55 1.77
C LYS A 193 -21.46 10.38 2.59
N THR A 194 -21.16 10.64 3.86
CA THR A 194 -22.02 11.41 4.77
C THR A 194 -21.63 12.88 4.94
N CYS A 195 -20.63 13.38 4.19
CA CYS A 195 -20.22 14.80 4.23
C CYS A 195 -20.48 15.53 2.90
N ARG A 196 -21.45 15.06 2.10
CA ARG A 196 -22.11 15.86 1.06
C ARG A 196 -23.62 15.75 1.22
N ALA A 197 -24.10 16.42 2.24
CA ALA A 197 -25.42 17.04 2.26
C ALA A 197 -25.23 18.36 3.02
N ASP A 198 -25.84 19.40 2.45
CA ASP A 198 -25.83 20.82 2.80
C ASP A 198 -24.64 21.66 2.30
#